data_AF-A0A2H0D8H6-F1
#
_entry.id   AF-A0A2H0D8H6-F1
#
_cell.length_a   1.000
_cell.length_b   1.000
_cell.length_c   1.000
_cell.angle_alpha   90.00
_cell.angle_beta   90.00
_cell.angle_gamma   90.00
#
_symmetry.space_group_name_H-M   'P 1'
#
loop_
_entity.id
_entity.type
_entity.pdbx_description
1 polymer ?
#
loop_
_entity_poly.entity_id
_entity_poly.type
_entity_poly.pdbx_seq_one_letter_code
_entity_poly.pdbx_strand_id
1 'polypeptide(L)'
;MMTNEKTVQKCLPLDRKGVVAAICVAQSLVVLPLIFQLPFWISAISMVAIAWRLASHFRHWPLPGKWIRLSAAMLGTALIIVQHHSLISKEAGLSLFVVMTSLRLMELKRYRDGMNSILLCFFLLGVNFLYNQSLLITVYAFITLFWLLISLIALQRIDGLEYWKVSTKLSLKQLVYTIPFAIFMFVFFPRLSHPLWNMPNAQTAGSGVSDSMTPGDISQLLLNDDIAFRAKFLANTPSANSMYWRGLVLADFDGLTWRRSPSLGVAQLIDTEQPVEYQILLEPHQHQWLYFLDMPSSTNSTESVRRPVGNNEQYIFPLSEKLLTSLRYTGRSFVKYRANPVLTSAQKNHYTKLPRDGNERSQQWAKALYQKSVSPQDFVHKILTQINQKEYYYTLIPPVLAEDTIDDFWFNTHKGFCEHYASTLVYLARAVGIPARVVVGYQGGEKNPYSDYWVVKQSDAHAWTEIWYENQGWVRVDPTAAIHPSRVEQRVSDSYRQREPLFDSDLYLDWVPQKNSMFKTAQQLIDLINTQWKQWVIDYNQQNQMEL
;
A
#
# COMPACT_ATOMS: atom_id res chain seq x y z
N MET A 1 -6.58 -49.09 37.65
CA MET A 1 -5.57 -49.01 36.55
C MET A 1 -5.45 -47.64 35.89
N MET A 2 -6.43 -46.71 35.98
CA MET A 2 -6.36 -45.37 35.33
C MET A 2 -5.64 -44.26 36.12
N THR A 3 -5.17 -44.52 37.35
CA THR A 3 -4.50 -43.50 38.19
C THR A 3 -2.98 -43.40 37.96
N ASN A 4 -2.38 -44.32 37.20
CA ASN A 4 -0.92 -44.37 37.01
C ASN A 4 -0.42 -43.68 35.73
N GLU A 5 -1.22 -43.57 34.67
CA GLU A 5 -0.80 -42.96 33.39
C GLU A 5 -0.52 -41.45 33.50
N LYS A 6 -1.37 -40.71 34.22
CA LYS A 6 -1.18 -39.25 34.41
C LYS A 6 0.07 -38.91 35.21
N THR A 7 0.50 -39.80 36.10
CA THR A 7 1.68 -39.61 36.95
C THR A 7 2.95 -39.97 36.17
N VAL A 8 2.89 -41.00 35.32
CA VAL A 8 3.99 -41.39 34.43
C VAL A 8 4.27 -40.30 33.37
N GLN A 9 3.24 -39.65 32.81
CA GLN A 9 3.41 -38.59 31.81
C GLN A 9 4.20 -37.35 32.30
N LYS A 10 4.19 -37.06 33.61
CA LYS A 10 4.90 -35.90 34.21
C LYS A 10 6.42 -36.07 34.35
N CYS A 11 6.93 -37.30 34.28
CA CYS A 11 8.35 -37.61 34.51
C CYS A 11 9.10 -38.09 33.25
N LEU A 12 8.49 -38.02 32.07
CA LEU A 12 9.11 -38.51 30.84
C LEU A 12 10.12 -37.49 30.25
N PRO A 13 11.38 -37.88 30.01
CA PRO A 13 12.36 -37.01 29.37
C PRO A 13 11.96 -36.72 27.92
N LEU A 14 12.14 -35.45 27.51
CA LEU A 14 11.69 -34.94 26.20
C LEU A 14 12.49 -35.47 25.00
N ASP A 15 13.62 -36.13 25.24
CA ASP A 15 14.60 -36.57 24.22
C ASP A 15 14.17 -37.82 23.44
N ARG A 16 12.87 -37.99 23.24
CA ARG A 16 12.32 -39.10 22.45
C ARG A 16 12.42 -38.76 20.97
N LYS A 17 13.14 -39.60 20.23
CA LYS A 17 13.09 -39.83 18.76
C LYS A 17 12.36 -38.73 17.96
N GLY A 18 12.93 -37.52 17.90
CA GLY A 18 12.47 -36.47 16.98
C GLY A 18 11.40 -35.49 17.48
N VAL A 19 10.90 -35.56 18.71
CA VAL A 19 9.93 -34.56 19.25
C VAL A 19 10.57 -33.17 19.33
N VAL A 20 11.81 -33.10 19.80
CA VAL A 20 12.58 -31.84 19.84
C VAL A 20 12.78 -31.26 18.44
N ALA A 21 13.10 -32.12 17.46
CA ALA A 21 13.25 -31.70 16.08
C ALA A 21 11.92 -31.19 15.50
N ALA A 22 10.79 -31.87 15.78
CA ALA A 22 9.46 -31.43 15.34
C ALA A 22 9.11 -30.02 15.87
N ILE A 23 9.39 -29.74 17.15
CA ILE A 23 9.19 -28.41 17.76
C ILE A 23 10.10 -27.35 17.10
N CYS A 24 11.36 -27.70 16.80
CA CYS A 24 12.29 -26.78 16.13
C CYS A 24 11.81 -26.44 14.70
N VAL A 25 11.32 -27.44 13.95
CA VAL A 25 10.73 -27.21 12.62
C VAL A 25 9.46 -26.37 12.74
N ALA A 26 8.59 -26.64 13.72
CA ALA A 26 7.38 -25.86 13.95
C ALA A 26 7.69 -24.38 14.19
N GLN A 27 8.68 -24.09 15.04
CA GLN A 27 9.11 -22.72 15.31
C GLN A 27 9.77 -22.06 14.08
N SER A 28 10.57 -22.81 13.32
CA SER A 28 11.17 -22.32 12.08
C SER A 28 10.08 -21.89 11.09
N LEU A 29 9.05 -22.73 10.92
CA LEU A 29 7.91 -22.43 10.05
C LEU A 29 7.14 -21.19 10.54
N VAL A 30 6.92 -21.04 11.84
CA VAL A 30 6.20 -19.88 12.35
C VAL A 30 7.00 -18.57 12.24
N VAL A 31 8.32 -18.62 12.42
CA VAL A 31 9.19 -17.43 12.39
C VAL A 31 9.58 -17.01 10.97
N LEU A 32 9.70 -17.95 10.03
CA LEU A 32 10.12 -17.66 8.64
C LEU A 32 9.42 -16.45 7.99
N PRO A 33 8.08 -16.37 7.95
CA PRO A 33 7.38 -15.18 7.40
C PRO A 33 7.63 -13.90 8.20
N LEU A 34 8.00 -14.00 9.48
CA LEU A 34 8.26 -12.87 10.37
C LEU A 34 9.67 -12.29 10.20
N ILE A 35 10.61 -13.03 9.60
CA ILE A 35 12.01 -12.58 9.45
C ILE A 35 12.10 -11.24 8.72
N PHE A 36 11.22 -11.01 7.74
CA PHE A 36 11.18 -9.77 6.97
C PHE A 36 10.58 -8.57 7.72
N GLN A 37 9.90 -8.81 8.85
CA GLN A 37 9.35 -7.74 9.69
C GLN A 37 10.18 -7.49 10.95
N LEU A 38 11.13 -8.38 11.25
CA LEU A 38 11.96 -8.30 12.45
C LEU A 38 13.30 -7.61 12.16
N PRO A 39 13.85 -6.86 13.12
CA PRO A 39 15.25 -6.46 13.08
C PRO A 39 16.17 -7.66 12.86
N PHE A 40 17.19 -7.49 12.00
CA PHE A 40 18.09 -8.59 11.60
C PHE A 40 18.68 -9.35 12.80
N TRP A 41 18.97 -8.64 13.90
CA TRP A 41 19.56 -9.22 15.10
C TRP A 41 18.60 -10.17 15.84
N ILE A 42 17.28 -9.94 15.77
CA ILE A 42 16.28 -10.84 16.36
C ILE A 42 16.14 -12.12 15.53
N SER A 43 16.09 -11.96 14.20
CA SER A 43 16.10 -13.10 13.28
C SER A 43 17.35 -13.96 13.48
N ALA A 44 18.52 -13.34 13.67
CA ALA A 44 19.76 -14.03 14.01
C ALA A 44 19.67 -14.77 15.35
N ILE A 45 19.13 -14.15 16.41
CA ILE A 45 18.93 -14.82 17.72
C ILE A 45 18.03 -16.06 17.57
N SER A 46 16.94 -15.96 16.81
CA SER A 46 16.03 -17.08 16.57
C SER A 46 16.72 -18.22 15.82
N MET A 47 17.46 -17.91 14.75
CA MET A 47 18.21 -18.89 13.98
C MET A 47 19.29 -19.59 14.84
N VAL A 48 20.04 -18.81 15.63
CA VAL A 48 21.07 -19.36 16.54
C VAL A 48 20.42 -20.24 17.60
N ALA A 49 19.28 -19.85 18.17
CA ALA A 49 18.57 -20.66 19.15
C ALA A 49 18.09 -21.99 18.55
N ILE A 50 17.52 -21.98 17.33
CA ILE A 50 17.09 -23.18 16.63
C ILE A 50 18.30 -24.08 16.32
N ALA A 51 19.38 -23.53 15.78
CA ALA A 51 20.60 -24.25 15.44
C ALA A 51 21.26 -24.86 16.68
N TRP A 52 21.38 -24.09 17.77
CA TRP A 52 21.92 -24.57 19.05
C TRP A 52 21.07 -25.71 19.61
N ARG A 53 19.74 -25.61 19.51
CA ARG A 53 18.85 -26.65 20.01
C ARG A 53 18.99 -27.94 19.21
N LEU A 54 19.06 -27.84 17.89
CA LEU A 54 19.27 -29.00 17.01
C LEU A 54 20.65 -29.62 17.24
N ALA A 55 21.71 -28.81 17.39
CA ALA A 55 23.05 -29.27 17.74
C ALA A 55 23.09 -29.95 19.11
N SER A 56 22.37 -29.43 20.10
CA SER A 56 22.21 -30.07 21.42
C SER A 56 21.52 -31.43 21.31
N HIS A 57 20.53 -31.56 20.43
CA HIS A 57 19.83 -32.82 20.20
C HIS A 57 20.68 -33.86 19.45
N PHE A 58 21.33 -33.49 18.35
CA PHE A 58 22.08 -34.42 17.51
C PHE A 58 23.53 -34.67 17.97
N ARG A 59 24.17 -33.68 18.62
CA ARG A 59 25.57 -33.73 19.06
C ARG A 59 25.74 -33.70 20.58
N HIS A 60 24.65 -33.79 21.35
CA HIS A 60 24.65 -33.79 22.81
C HIS A 60 25.34 -32.57 23.47
N TRP A 61 25.34 -31.41 22.81
CA TRP A 61 25.89 -30.15 23.37
C TRP A 61 25.09 -29.73 24.62
N PRO A 62 25.73 -29.32 25.74
CA PRO A 62 25.02 -28.73 26.87
C PRO A 62 24.19 -27.50 26.50
N LEU A 63 23.01 -27.40 27.12
CA LEU A 63 22.14 -26.23 27.01
C LEU A 63 22.66 -25.08 27.90
N PRO A 64 22.50 -23.81 27.49
CA PRO A 64 22.95 -22.68 28.26
C PRO A 64 22.27 -22.61 29.64
N GLY A 65 23.03 -22.18 30.65
CA GLY A 65 22.56 -22.04 32.02
C GLY A 65 21.46 -20.99 32.18
N LYS A 66 20.69 -21.07 33.27
CA LYS A 66 19.56 -20.16 33.56
C LYS A 66 19.96 -18.68 33.51
N TRP A 67 21.14 -18.33 34.05
CA TRP A 67 21.62 -16.96 34.12
C TRP A 67 21.96 -16.39 32.73
N ILE A 68 22.61 -17.17 31.88
CA ILE A 68 22.92 -16.76 30.49
C ILE A 68 21.62 -16.44 29.73
N ARG A 69 20.61 -17.31 29.86
CA ARG A 69 19.31 -17.09 29.20
C ARG A 69 18.57 -15.88 29.77
N LEU A 70 18.62 -15.68 31.09
CA LEU A 70 17.98 -14.53 31.74
C LEU A 70 18.65 -13.22 31.31
N SER A 71 19.99 -13.18 31.28
CA SER A 71 20.73 -12.03 30.78
C SER A 71 20.44 -11.75 29.31
N ALA A 72 20.36 -12.79 28.46
CA ALA A 72 19.97 -12.65 27.07
C ALA A 72 18.54 -12.11 26.91
N ALA A 73 17.59 -12.55 27.76
CA ALA A 73 16.23 -12.02 27.77
C ALA A 73 16.19 -10.54 28.19
N MET A 74 16.88 -10.18 29.28
CA MET A 74 16.93 -8.79 29.75
C MET A 74 17.59 -7.87 28.71
N LEU A 75 18.70 -8.30 28.13
CA LEU A 75 19.40 -7.56 27.08
C LEU A 75 18.54 -7.41 25.82
N GLY A 76 17.90 -8.49 25.36
CA GLY A 76 16.99 -8.45 24.22
C GLY A 76 15.83 -7.48 24.45
N THR A 77 15.21 -7.53 25.62
CA THR A 77 14.13 -6.58 25.99
C THR A 77 14.64 -5.14 26.04
N ALA A 78 15.81 -4.88 26.64
CA ALA A 78 16.39 -3.54 26.69
C ALA A 78 16.67 -2.99 25.29
N LEU A 79 17.22 -3.80 24.38
CA LEU A 79 17.48 -3.42 22.99
C LEU A 79 16.19 -3.11 22.24
N ILE A 80 15.12 -3.88 22.46
CA ILE A 80 13.79 -3.62 21.86
C ILE A 80 13.24 -2.27 22.34
N ILE A 81 13.36 -1.96 23.64
CA ILE A 81 12.91 -0.67 24.20
C ILE A 81 13.67 0.49 23.59
N VAL A 82 15.00 0.37 23.46
CA VAL A 82 15.84 1.40 22.86
C VAL A 82 15.49 1.59 21.38
N GLN A 83 15.23 0.51 20.64
CA GLN A 83 14.97 0.55 19.21
C GLN A 83 13.57 1.10 18.86
N HIS A 84 12.53 0.67 19.57
CA HIS A 84 11.15 1.04 19.23
C HIS A 84 10.60 2.20 20.06
N HIS A 85 11.36 2.72 21.03
CA HIS A 85 10.98 3.79 21.97
C HIS A 85 9.67 3.56 22.75
N SER A 86 9.05 2.37 22.62
CA SER A 86 7.81 1.96 23.27
C SER A 86 7.71 0.43 23.27
N LEU A 87 7.14 -0.15 24.34
CA LEU A 87 6.83 -1.57 24.44
C LEU A 87 5.44 -1.93 23.90
N ILE A 88 4.60 -0.93 23.61
CA ILE A 88 3.18 -1.10 23.26
C ILE A 88 2.98 -1.12 21.73
N SER A 89 4.05 -0.95 20.95
CA SER A 89 3.98 -1.05 19.48
C SER A 89 3.82 -2.50 19.03
N LYS A 90 3.17 -2.69 17.88
CA LYS A 90 2.98 -3.99 17.22
C LYS A 90 4.31 -4.72 16.98
N GLU A 91 5.33 -3.96 16.56
CA GLU A 91 6.66 -4.45 16.24
C GLU A 91 7.47 -4.83 17.49
N ALA A 92 7.41 -4.01 18.56
CA ALA A 92 8.06 -4.33 19.82
C ALA A 92 7.44 -5.56 20.48
N GLY A 93 6.11 -5.67 20.43
CA GLY A 93 5.37 -6.84 20.93
C GLY A 93 5.76 -8.12 20.18
N LEU A 94 5.79 -8.09 18.84
CA LEU A 94 6.24 -9.21 18.02
C LEU A 94 7.69 -9.60 18.34
N SER A 95 8.59 -8.62 18.36
CA SER A 95 10.02 -8.78 18.64
C SER A 95 10.26 -9.46 19.98
N LEU A 96 9.58 -9.00 21.03
CA LEU A 96 9.66 -9.60 22.36
C LEU A 96 9.16 -11.04 22.34
N PHE A 97 8.03 -11.30 21.68
CA PHE A 97 7.43 -12.63 21.60
C PHE A 97 8.34 -13.64 20.87
N VAL A 98 9.01 -13.21 19.80
CA VAL A 98 9.97 -14.04 19.05
C VAL A 98 11.22 -14.31 19.88
N VAL A 99 11.77 -13.31 20.57
CA VAL A 99 12.91 -13.51 21.50
C VAL A 99 12.53 -14.49 22.61
N MET A 100 11.36 -14.31 23.24
CA MET A 100 10.86 -15.21 24.29
C MET A 100 10.71 -16.64 23.79
N THR A 101 10.12 -16.83 22.60
CA THR A 101 9.91 -18.15 22.01
C THR A 101 11.25 -18.80 21.64
N SER A 102 12.22 -18.02 21.13
CA SER A 102 13.59 -18.46 20.82
C SER A 102 14.32 -18.93 22.06
N LEU A 103 14.28 -18.15 23.15
CA LEU A 103 14.91 -18.53 24.41
C LEU A 103 14.20 -19.73 25.06
N ARG A 104 12.89 -19.90 24.85
CA ARG A 104 12.13 -21.03 25.38
C ARG A 104 12.59 -22.38 24.82
N LEU A 105 13.10 -22.43 23.59
CA LEU A 105 13.72 -23.64 23.03
C LEU A 105 14.87 -24.17 23.90
N MET A 106 15.63 -23.26 24.53
CA MET A 106 16.75 -23.61 25.40
C MET A 106 16.30 -24.21 26.74
N GLU A 107 15.00 -24.18 27.04
CA GLU A 107 14.41 -24.68 28.30
C GLU A 107 13.65 -25.99 28.13
N LEU A 108 13.58 -26.56 26.92
CA LEU A 108 12.86 -27.79 26.59
C LEU A 108 13.46 -29.02 27.31
N LYS A 109 13.01 -29.27 28.55
CA LYS A 109 13.44 -30.41 29.38
C LYS A 109 12.28 -31.33 29.76
N ARG A 110 11.10 -30.78 30.03
CA ARG A 110 9.93 -31.52 30.51
C ARG A 110 8.75 -31.36 29.56
N TYR A 111 7.80 -32.29 29.62
CA TYR A 111 6.55 -32.26 28.84
C TYR A 111 5.86 -30.87 28.87
N ARG A 112 5.78 -30.24 30.05
CA ARG A 112 5.21 -28.89 30.23
C ARG A 112 5.95 -27.83 29.42
N ASP A 113 7.26 -27.95 29.28
CA ASP A 113 8.06 -27.00 28.51
C ASP A 113 7.79 -27.14 27.02
N GLY A 114 7.67 -28.38 26.53
CA GLY A 114 7.24 -28.69 25.16
C GLY A 114 5.85 -28.14 24.85
N MET A 115 4.89 -28.34 25.76
CA MET A 115 3.52 -27.84 25.61
C MET A 115 3.49 -26.32 25.50
N ASN A 116 4.20 -25.63 26.41
CA ASN A 116 4.29 -24.18 26.41
C ASN A 116 4.93 -23.66 25.11
N SER A 117 5.99 -24.33 24.61
CA SER A 117 6.65 -23.93 23.36
C SER A 117 5.70 -24.04 22.17
N ILE A 118 4.92 -25.13 22.08
CA ILE A 118 3.94 -25.33 21.00
C ILE A 118 2.82 -24.30 21.08
N LEU A 119 2.31 -24.00 22.28
CA LEU A 119 1.28 -22.96 22.49
C LEU A 119 1.77 -21.56 22.07
N LEU A 120 3.02 -21.21 22.37
CA LEU A 120 3.62 -19.96 21.90
C LEU A 120 3.69 -19.91 20.36
N CYS A 121 4.01 -21.03 19.70
CA CYS A 121 3.99 -21.12 18.24
C CYS A 121 2.58 -20.97 17.66
N PHE A 122 1.54 -21.53 18.30
CA PHE A 122 0.15 -21.29 17.89
C PHE A 122 -0.23 -19.80 17.97
N PHE A 123 0.21 -19.11 19.04
CA PHE A 123 -0.03 -17.68 19.17
C PHE A 123 0.70 -16.87 18.09
N LEU A 124 1.99 -17.13 17.85
CA LEU A 124 2.78 -16.48 16.80
C LEU A 124 2.22 -16.75 15.39
N LEU A 125 1.63 -17.93 15.15
CA LEU A 125 0.93 -18.21 13.90
C LEU A 125 -0.25 -17.25 13.69
N GLY A 126 -1.00 -16.91 14.74
CA GLY A 126 -2.04 -15.89 14.68
C GLY A 126 -1.48 -14.48 14.44
N VAL A 127 -0.35 -14.13 15.08
CA VAL A 127 0.30 -12.82 14.93
C VAL A 127 0.74 -12.55 13.49
N ASN A 128 1.11 -13.58 12.71
CA ASN A 128 1.42 -13.42 11.29
C ASN A 128 0.31 -12.74 10.48
N PHE A 129 -0.96 -13.03 10.79
CA PHE A 129 -2.11 -12.43 10.12
C PHE A 129 -2.33 -10.96 10.49
N LEU A 130 -1.64 -10.43 11.50
CA LEU A 130 -1.63 -8.99 11.78
C LEU A 130 -0.82 -8.22 10.73
N TYR A 131 0.14 -8.86 10.05
CA TYR A 131 1.04 -8.20 9.10
C TYR A 131 0.66 -8.44 7.65
N ASN A 132 0.26 -9.66 7.30
CA ASN A 132 -0.10 -9.97 5.92
C ASN A 132 -1.21 -11.03 5.89
N GLN A 133 -2.31 -10.68 5.21
CA GLN A 133 -3.55 -11.47 5.13
C GLN A 133 -3.77 -12.08 3.74
N SER A 134 -2.71 -12.15 2.92
CA SER A 134 -2.76 -12.75 1.59
C SER A 134 -3.14 -14.24 1.62
N LEU A 135 -3.62 -14.75 0.49
CA LEU A 135 -3.95 -16.17 0.38
C LEU A 135 -2.70 -17.04 0.58
N LEU A 136 -1.54 -16.62 0.06
CA LEU A 136 -0.30 -17.40 0.18
C LEU A 136 0.07 -17.61 1.65
N ILE A 137 0.01 -16.57 2.47
CA ILE A 137 0.24 -16.70 3.91
C ILE A 137 -0.82 -17.58 4.57
N THR A 138 -2.07 -17.52 4.10
CA THR A 138 -3.13 -18.37 4.62
C THR A 138 -2.83 -19.85 4.35
N VAL A 139 -2.46 -20.20 3.12
CA VAL A 139 -2.05 -21.56 2.74
C VAL A 139 -0.82 -22.00 3.55
N TYR A 140 0.17 -21.13 3.68
CA TYR A 140 1.36 -21.37 4.50
C TYR A 140 1.00 -21.60 5.98
N ALA A 141 0.03 -20.84 6.51
CA ALA A 141 -0.44 -20.97 7.87
C ALA A 141 -1.13 -22.32 8.10
N PHE A 142 -1.88 -22.86 7.13
CA PHE A 142 -2.43 -24.21 7.20
C PHE A 142 -1.35 -25.30 7.24
N ILE A 143 -0.28 -25.15 6.44
CA ILE A 143 0.88 -26.07 6.48
C ILE A 143 1.55 -26.02 7.86
N THR A 144 1.74 -24.82 8.39
CA THR A 144 2.35 -24.59 9.71
C THR A 144 1.47 -25.14 10.83
N LEU A 145 0.15 -24.92 10.74
CA LEU A 145 -0.85 -25.46 11.67
C LEU A 145 -0.83 -26.99 11.67
N PHE A 146 -0.79 -27.62 10.49
CA PHE A 146 -0.66 -29.07 10.36
C PHE A 146 0.59 -29.59 11.06
N TRP A 147 1.72 -28.90 10.90
CA TRP A 147 2.98 -29.28 11.57
C TRP A 147 2.93 -29.07 13.09
N LEU A 148 2.25 -28.02 13.57
CA LEU A 148 2.02 -27.80 15.00
C LEU A 148 1.17 -28.91 15.63
N LEU A 149 0.14 -29.39 14.92
CA LEU A 149 -0.67 -30.54 15.36
C LEU A 149 0.15 -31.83 15.42
N ILE A 150 1.00 -32.09 14.42
CA ILE A 150 1.93 -33.23 14.46
C ILE A 150 2.84 -33.12 15.68
N SER A 151 3.40 -31.94 15.95
CA SER A 151 4.29 -31.70 17.09
C SER A 151 3.57 -31.91 18.43
N LEU A 152 2.31 -31.49 18.53
CA LEU A 152 1.48 -31.67 19.72
C LEU A 152 1.14 -33.14 19.98
N ILE A 153 0.73 -33.88 18.94
CA ILE A 153 0.43 -35.31 19.04
C ILE A 153 1.69 -36.11 19.35
N ALA A 154 2.82 -35.76 18.73
CA ALA A 154 4.12 -36.38 19.00
C ALA A 154 4.56 -36.16 20.46
N LEU A 155 4.28 -34.99 21.04
CA LEU A 155 4.57 -34.71 22.45
C LEU A 155 3.68 -35.52 23.42
N GLN A 156 2.44 -35.82 23.02
CA GLN A 156 1.47 -36.54 23.87
C GLN A 156 1.61 -38.06 23.80
N ARG A 157 2.09 -38.62 22.67
CA ARG A 157 2.21 -40.07 22.47
C ARG A 157 3.49 -40.66 23.06
N ILE A 158 3.38 -41.91 23.53
CA ILE A 158 4.48 -42.64 24.16
C ILE A 158 5.19 -43.58 23.16
N ASP A 159 4.56 -43.92 22.04
CA ASP A 159 5.03 -44.99 21.13
C ASP A 159 6.01 -44.51 20.06
N GLY A 160 7.24 -45.05 20.09
CA GLY A 160 8.41 -44.50 19.38
C GLY A 160 8.80 -45.15 18.05
N LEU A 161 7.89 -45.75 17.28
CA LEU A 161 8.24 -46.34 15.97
C LEU A 161 7.31 -45.98 14.81
N GLU A 162 6.02 -45.70 15.05
CA GLU A 162 5.07 -45.29 13.98
C GLU A 162 4.47 -43.88 14.16
N TYR A 163 5.08 -43.06 15.02
CA TYR A 163 4.47 -41.79 15.40
C TYR A 163 4.22 -40.85 14.20
N TRP A 164 5.10 -40.82 13.19
CA TRP A 164 4.89 -39.96 12.02
C TRP A 164 3.64 -40.32 11.23
N LYS A 165 3.43 -41.61 10.89
CA LYS A 165 2.27 -42.06 10.12
C LYS A 165 0.96 -41.86 10.86
N VAL A 166 0.96 -42.11 12.17
CA VAL A 166 -0.25 -41.95 12.97
C VAL A 166 -0.54 -40.48 13.26
N SER A 167 0.49 -39.66 13.52
CA SER A 167 0.34 -38.23 13.80
C SER A 167 -0.12 -37.47 12.56
N THR A 168 0.36 -37.82 11.35
CA THR A 168 -0.10 -37.18 10.11
C THR A 168 -1.56 -37.50 9.82
N LYS A 169 -1.96 -38.78 9.91
CA LYS A 169 -3.36 -39.20 9.70
C LYS A 169 -4.31 -38.57 10.71
N LEU A 170 -3.92 -38.53 11.99
CA LEU A 170 -4.73 -37.94 13.04
C LEU A 170 -4.83 -36.41 12.91
N SER A 171 -3.72 -35.73 12.58
CA SER A 171 -3.71 -34.28 12.33
C SER A 171 -4.59 -33.90 11.15
N LEU A 172 -4.54 -34.68 10.05
CA LEU A 172 -5.39 -34.45 8.89
C LEU A 172 -6.87 -34.63 9.23
N LYS A 173 -7.19 -35.68 9.98
CA LYS A 173 -8.56 -35.91 10.47
C LYS A 173 -9.07 -34.77 11.36
N GLN A 174 -8.21 -34.25 12.25
CA GLN A 174 -8.55 -33.10 13.10
C GLN A 174 -8.78 -31.83 12.28
N LEU A 175 -7.94 -31.53 11.28
CA LEU A 175 -8.14 -30.39 10.38
C LEU A 175 -9.49 -30.49 9.66
N VAL A 176 -9.83 -31.65 9.11
CA VAL A 176 -11.11 -31.87 8.43
C VAL A 176 -12.29 -31.64 9.37
N TYR A 177 -12.22 -32.13 10.61
CA TYR A 177 -13.27 -31.92 11.61
C TYR A 177 -13.38 -30.47 12.09
N THR A 178 -12.31 -29.69 12.02
CA THR A 178 -12.36 -28.26 12.35
C THR A 178 -12.96 -27.41 11.24
N ILE A 179 -13.01 -27.87 9.99
CA ILE A 179 -13.53 -27.07 8.86
C ILE A 179 -15.00 -26.66 9.07
N PRO A 180 -15.95 -27.56 9.41
CA PRO A 180 -17.34 -27.17 9.64
C PRO A 180 -17.47 -26.14 10.77
N PHE A 181 -16.71 -26.30 11.85
CA PHE A 181 -16.70 -25.36 12.97
C PHE A 181 -16.09 -24.02 12.57
N ALA A 182 -15.01 -24.02 11.79
CA ALA A 182 -14.38 -22.81 11.27
C ALA A 182 -15.31 -22.05 10.32
N ILE A 183 -16.03 -22.75 9.43
CA ILE A 183 -17.05 -22.15 8.55
C ILE A 183 -18.18 -21.57 9.39
N PHE A 184 -18.69 -22.31 10.36
CA PHE A 184 -19.73 -21.83 11.27
C PHE A 184 -19.28 -20.56 12.01
N MET A 185 -18.07 -20.58 12.61
CA MET A 185 -17.51 -19.39 13.25
C MET A 185 -17.28 -18.24 12.25
N PHE A 186 -16.81 -18.52 11.04
CA PHE A 186 -16.60 -17.49 10.02
C PHE A 186 -17.90 -16.77 9.63
N VAL A 187 -18.99 -17.54 9.49
CA VAL A 187 -20.32 -17.04 9.08
C VAL A 187 -21.07 -16.38 10.24
N PHE A 188 -21.04 -16.95 11.45
CA PHE A 188 -21.90 -16.53 12.56
C PHE A 188 -21.18 -15.72 13.64
N PHE A 189 -19.85 -15.68 13.68
CA PHE A 189 -19.14 -14.88 14.68
C PHE A 189 -19.35 -13.38 14.41
N PRO A 190 -19.76 -12.59 15.42
CA PRO A 190 -20.08 -11.18 15.21
C PRO A 190 -18.83 -10.40 14.81
N ARG A 191 -18.88 -9.74 13.65
CA ARG A 191 -17.80 -8.88 13.17
C ARG A 191 -17.84 -7.53 13.88
N LEU A 192 -16.71 -7.14 14.45
CA LEU A 192 -16.55 -5.82 15.07
C LEU A 192 -16.13 -4.82 14.00
N SER A 193 -16.91 -3.75 13.82
CA SER A 193 -16.65 -2.66 12.86
C SER A 193 -15.48 -1.76 13.26
N HIS A 194 -15.03 -1.84 14.51
CA HIS A 194 -13.90 -1.09 15.03
C HIS A 194 -12.88 -2.03 15.69
N PRO A 195 -11.57 -1.81 15.47
CA PRO A 195 -10.54 -2.47 16.26
C PRO A 195 -10.79 -2.19 17.75
N LEU A 196 -10.82 -3.23 18.58
CA LEU A 196 -10.99 -3.08 20.03
C LEU A 196 -9.84 -2.30 20.69
N TRP A 197 -8.74 -2.10 19.97
CA TRP A 197 -7.51 -1.49 20.43
C TRP A 197 -6.94 -0.59 19.34
N ASN A 198 -6.83 0.72 19.60
CA ASN A 198 -6.08 1.65 18.77
C ASN A 198 -4.58 1.44 19.03
N MET A 199 -3.88 0.78 18.12
CA MET A 199 -2.42 0.73 18.16
C MET A 199 -1.85 1.98 17.48
N PRO A 200 -0.98 2.77 18.14
CA PRO A 200 -0.23 3.81 17.46
C PRO A 200 0.72 3.12 16.48
N ASN A 201 0.67 3.55 15.23
CA ASN A 201 1.60 3.22 14.14
C ASN A 201 1.41 1.84 13.48
N ALA A 202 0.42 1.76 12.58
CA ALA A 202 0.65 1.17 11.26
C ALA A 202 1.02 2.31 10.30
N GLN A 203 2.11 3.02 10.58
CA GLN A 203 2.58 4.15 9.78
C GLN A 203 3.55 3.62 8.71
N THR A 204 3.02 3.22 7.55
CA THR A 204 3.80 3.31 6.32
C THR A 204 3.71 4.77 5.88
N ALA A 205 4.71 5.56 6.25
CA ALA A 205 4.93 6.86 5.63
C ALA A 205 5.05 6.66 4.11
N GLY A 206 4.15 7.28 3.32
CA GLY A 206 4.28 7.33 1.85
C GLY A 206 3.26 6.56 1.01
N SER A 207 2.18 5.99 1.57
CA SER A 207 1.14 5.35 0.73
C SER A 207 0.10 6.37 0.23
N GLY A 208 0.30 6.95 -0.96
CA GLY A 208 -0.69 7.80 -1.64
C GLY A 208 -0.27 9.25 -1.86
N VAL A 209 -0.96 9.90 -2.80
CA VAL A 209 -0.84 11.33 -3.12
C VAL A 209 -1.06 12.18 -1.86
N SER A 210 -0.34 13.30 -1.68
CA SER A 210 -0.43 14.19 -0.51
C SER A 210 -1.36 15.40 -0.73
N ASP A 211 -1.70 16.14 0.34
CA ASP A 211 -2.46 17.40 0.30
C ASP A 211 -1.60 18.66 0.05
N SER A 212 -0.32 18.42 -0.17
CA SER A 212 0.66 19.38 -0.63
C SER A 212 1.52 18.76 -1.74
N MET A 213 2.08 19.60 -2.58
CA MET A 213 2.94 19.22 -3.70
C MET A 213 4.10 20.21 -3.79
N THR A 214 5.28 19.72 -3.43
CA THR A 214 6.57 20.38 -3.62
C THR A 214 7.33 19.60 -4.69
N PRO A 215 8.11 20.27 -5.58
CA PRO A 215 8.92 19.56 -6.57
C PRO A 215 9.76 18.45 -5.91
N GLY A 216 9.43 17.20 -6.23
CA GLY A 216 10.10 16.01 -5.70
C GLY A 216 9.17 15.05 -4.94
N ASP A 217 8.01 15.49 -4.45
CA ASP A 217 7.16 14.70 -3.54
C ASP A 217 6.56 13.46 -4.24
N ILE A 218 6.01 13.61 -5.45
CA ILE A 218 5.42 12.51 -6.22
C ILE A 218 6.49 11.53 -6.76
N SER A 219 7.77 11.91 -6.81
CA SER A 219 8.84 11.03 -7.34
C SER A 219 8.94 9.70 -6.59
N GLN A 220 8.70 9.70 -5.27
CA GLN A 220 8.71 8.48 -4.45
C GLN A 220 7.52 7.57 -4.78
N LEU A 221 6.36 8.14 -5.08
CA LEU A 221 5.17 7.39 -5.50
C LEU A 221 5.35 6.77 -6.87
N LEU A 222 6.01 7.48 -7.80
CA LEU A 222 6.30 7.00 -9.15
C LEU A 222 7.19 5.74 -9.19
N LEU A 223 7.93 5.47 -8.11
CA LEU A 223 8.77 4.29 -7.91
C LEU A 223 8.07 3.16 -7.14
N ASN A 224 6.86 3.38 -6.63
CA ASN A 224 6.12 2.42 -5.83
C ASN A 224 5.12 1.62 -6.70
N ASP A 225 5.32 0.31 -6.80
CA ASP A 225 4.44 -0.60 -7.57
C ASP A 225 3.21 -1.11 -6.79
N ASP A 226 3.01 -0.66 -5.54
CA ASP A 226 1.84 -0.98 -4.73
C ASP A 226 0.54 -0.53 -5.39
N ILE A 227 -0.54 -1.26 -5.13
CA ILE A 227 -1.85 -0.93 -5.68
C ILE A 227 -2.45 0.23 -4.88
N ALA A 228 -2.83 1.31 -5.56
CA ALA A 228 -3.60 2.40 -4.97
C ALA A 228 -5.08 2.01 -4.89
N PHE A 229 -5.66 1.57 -6.01
CA PHE A 229 -7.03 1.08 -6.06
C PHE A 229 -7.30 0.24 -7.30
N ARG A 230 -8.44 -0.43 -7.29
CA ARG A 230 -8.99 -1.14 -8.45
C ARG A 230 -10.30 -0.50 -8.87
N ALA A 231 -10.50 -0.33 -10.17
CA ALA A 231 -11.73 0.25 -10.73
C ALA A 231 -12.44 -0.73 -11.68
N LYS A 232 -13.74 -0.91 -11.49
CA LYS A 232 -14.63 -1.67 -12.39
C LYS A 232 -15.56 -0.72 -13.09
N PHE A 233 -15.57 -0.70 -14.40
CA PHE A 233 -16.62 0.02 -15.13
C PHE A 233 -17.87 -0.86 -15.19
N LEU A 234 -19.03 -0.30 -14.80
CA LEU A 234 -20.31 -1.01 -14.85
C LEU A 234 -20.92 -0.98 -16.26
N ALA A 235 -20.52 0.01 -17.06
CA ALA A 235 -20.90 0.20 -18.45
C ALA A 235 -19.68 0.60 -19.31
N ASN A 236 -19.87 1.50 -20.28
CA ASN A 236 -18.86 1.97 -21.23
C ASN A 236 -17.51 2.28 -20.55
N THR A 237 -16.46 1.58 -20.98
CA THR A 237 -15.10 1.80 -20.50
C THR A 237 -14.47 2.98 -21.24
N PRO A 238 -13.99 4.03 -20.55
CA PRO A 238 -13.26 5.13 -21.17
C PRO A 238 -11.95 4.63 -21.80
N SER A 239 -11.40 5.39 -22.76
CA SER A 239 -10.04 5.12 -23.23
C SER A 239 -9.02 5.38 -22.11
N ALA A 240 -7.91 4.63 -22.08
CA ALA A 240 -6.87 4.80 -21.05
C ALA A 240 -6.37 6.25 -20.94
N ASN A 241 -6.27 6.95 -22.07
CA ASN A 241 -5.85 8.36 -22.12
C ASN A 241 -6.85 9.33 -21.48
N SER A 242 -8.09 8.89 -21.22
CA SER A 242 -9.13 9.69 -20.54
C SER A 242 -9.30 9.35 -19.06
N MET A 243 -8.58 8.33 -18.55
CA MET A 243 -8.65 7.89 -17.17
C MET A 243 -7.79 8.77 -16.26
N TYR A 244 -8.27 9.98 -15.94
CA TYR A 244 -7.69 10.81 -14.90
C TYR A 244 -8.49 10.66 -13.62
N TRP A 245 -7.88 10.07 -12.61
CA TRP A 245 -8.48 9.80 -11.30
C TRP A 245 -8.15 10.95 -10.35
N ARG A 246 -9.01 11.97 -10.33
CA ARG A 246 -8.91 13.15 -9.47
C ARG A 246 -8.98 12.76 -7.99
N GLY A 247 -8.01 13.21 -7.19
CA GLY A 247 -8.07 13.13 -5.73
C GLY A 247 -8.25 14.50 -5.09
N LEU A 248 -7.29 15.41 -5.30
CA LEU A 248 -7.23 16.70 -4.65
C LEU A 248 -6.97 17.85 -5.63
N VAL A 249 -7.34 19.05 -5.20
CA VAL A 249 -7.06 20.32 -5.87
C VAL A 249 -6.15 21.15 -4.98
N LEU A 250 -5.02 21.55 -5.53
CA LEU A 250 -4.05 22.42 -4.88
C LEU A 250 -4.09 23.77 -5.57
N ALA A 251 -4.34 24.82 -4.79
CA ALA A 251 -4.55 26.16 -5.33
C ALA A 251 -3.89 27.27 -4.52
N ASP A 252 -3.43 27.00 -3.29
CA ASP A 252 -2.59 27.96 -2.57
C ASP A 252 -1.13 27.68 -2.90
N PHE A 253 -0.37 28.70 -3.29
CA PHE A 253 1.04 28.56 -3.68
C PHE A 253 1.87 29.59 -2.93
N ASP A 254 2.89 29.13 -2.22
CA ASP A 254 3.75 29.97 -1.38
C ASP A 254 5.08 30.37 -2.04
N GLY A 255 5.29 29.98 -3.30
CA GLY A 255 6.54 30.19 -4.05
C GLY A 255 7.30 28.90 -4.33
N LEU A 256 7.02 27.84 -3.55
CA LEU A 256 7.65 26.54 -3.72
C LEU A 256 6.61 25.40 -3.69
N THR A 257 5.70 25.42 -2.71
CA THR A 257 4.76 24.34 -2.44
C THR A 257 3.33 24.74 -2.81
N TRP A 258 2.64 23.86 -3.54
CA TRP A 258 1.20 23.94 -3.74
C TRP A 258 0.48 23.24 -2.59
N ARG A 259 -0.53 23.87 -1.99
CA ARG A 259 -1.32 23.29 -0.89
C ARG A 259 -2.81 23.31 -1.20
N ARG A 260 -3.54 22.42 -0.53
CA ARG A 260 -5.00 22.44 -0.50
C ARG A 260 -5.49 23.79 0.01
N SER A 261 -6.55 24.30 -0.62
CA SER A 261 -7.21 25.53 -0.22
C SER A 261 -8.69 25.28 0.10
N PRO A 262 -9.31 26.07 0.99
CA PRO A 262 -10.74 25.97 1.24
C PRO A 262 -11.53 26.24 -0.05
N SER A 263 -12.67 25.56 -0.19
CA SER A 263 -13.61 25.84 -1.28
C SER A 263 -14.38 27.13 -0.99
N LEU A 264 -14.54 27.99 -2.00
CA LEU A 264 -15.18 29.30 -1.87
C LEU A 264 -16.63 29.32 -2.38
N GLY A 265 -17.21 28.16 -2.68
CA GLY A 265 -18.47 28.09 -3.42
C GLY A 265 -18.89 26.66 -3.77
N VAL A 266 -20.00 26.59 -4.50
CA VAL A 266 -20.71 25.34 -4.79
C VAL A 266 -20.34 24.83 -6.19
N ALA A 267 -20.29 23.51 -6.37
CA ALA A 267 -20.07 22.90 -7.67
C ALA A 267 -21.27 23.16 -8.61
N GLN A 268 -20.97 23.54 -9.84
CA GLN A 268 -21.96 23.69 -10.91
C GLN A 268 -21.52 22.85 -12.10
N LEU A 269 -22.07 21.64 -12.21
CA LEU A 269 -21.79 20.75 -13.33
C LEU A 269 -22.95 20.82 -14.32
N ILE A 270 -22.65 21.17 -15.56
CA ILE A 270 -23.60 21.06 -16.66
C ILE A 270 -23.25 19.79 -17.42
N ASP A 271 -24.16 18.83 -17.37
CA ASP A 271 -24.00 17.51 -17.98
C ASP A 271 -24.00 17.64 -19.50
N THR A 272 -22.95 17.13 -20.15
CA THR A 272 -22.84 17.20 -21.62
C THR A 272 -23.03 15.86 -22.32
N GLU A 273 -22.89 14.73 -21.60
CA GLU A 273 -23.02 13.37 -22.15
C GLU A 273 -23.53 12.37 -21.10
N GLN A 274 -23.65 11.09 -21.48
CA GLN A 274 -23.96 10.01 -20.55
C GLN A 274 -22.81 9.82 -19.55
N PRO A 275 -23.12 9.69 -18.25
CA PRO A 275 -22.09 9.50 -17.23
C PRO A 275 -21.50 8.09 -17.27
N VAL A 276 -20.26 8.00 -16.83
CA VAL A 276 -19.54 6.75 -16.61
C VAL A 276 -19.77 6.31 -15.17
N GLU A 277 -20.37 5.13 -15.01
CA GLU A 277 -20.58 4.50 -13.71
C GLU A 277 -19.53 3.42 -13.48
N TYR A 278 -18.93 3.44 -12.29
CA TYR A 278 -17.86 2.54 -11.93
C TYR A 278 -17.83 2.28 -10.42
N GLN A 279 -17.21 1.17 -10.05
CA GLN A 279 -16.97 0.78 -8.67
C GLN A 279 -15.47 0.83 -8.38
N ILE A 280 -15.07 1.46 -7.29
CA ILE A 280 -13.68 1.50 -6.82
C ILE A 280 -13.55 0.65 -5.56
N LEU A 281 -12.50 -0.17 -5.52
CA LEU A 281 -11.95 -0.78 -4.32
C LEU A 281 -10.63 -0.07 -4.00
N LEU A 282 -10.70 0.85 -3.03
CA LEU A 282 -9.59 1.70 -2.60
C LEU A 282 -8.80 1.01 -1.49
N GLU A 283 -7.48 0.90 -1.67
CA GLU A 283 -6.58 0.38 -0.63
C GLU A 283 -6.36 1.48 0.45
N PRO A 284 -6.04 1.09 1.70
CA PRO A 284 -5.84 2.05 2.78
C PRO A 284 -4.67 2.99 2.48
N HIS A 285 -4.93 4.29 2.54
CA HIS A 285 -3.94 5.33 2.25
C HIS A 285 -3.83 6.38 3.38
N GLN A 286 -4.51 6.20 4.50
CA GLN A 286 -4.42 7.06 5.71
C GLN A 286 -4.75 8.55 5.49
N HIS A 287 -5.39 8.87 4.38
CA HIS A 287 -5.88 10.22 4.09
C HIS A 287 -7.41 10.28 4.10
N GLN A 288 -7.92 11.50 3.95
CA GLN A 288 -9.33 11.83 4.13
C GLN A 288 -10.00 12.25 2.81
N TRP A 289 -9.73 11.55 1.71
CA TRP A 289 -10.35 11.82 0.41
C TRP A 289 -10.47 10.55 -0.41
N LEU A 290 -11.36 10.60 -1.39
CA LEU A 290 -11.60 9.55 -2.37
C LEU A 290 -11.09 9.97 -3.74
N TYR A 291 -10.98 9.01 -4.65
CA TYR A 291 -10.53 9.23 -6.03
C TYR A 291 -11.70 9.01 -6.99
N PHE A 292 -11.88 9.91 -7.95
CA PHE A 292 -12.95 9.80 -8.94
C PHE A 292 -12.43 10.09 -10.33
N LEU A 293 -13.04 9.46 -11.33
CA LEU A 293 -12.78 9.78 -12.72
C LEU A 293 -13.20 11.23 -13.01
N ASP A 294 -12.26 12.04 -13.50
CA ASP A 294 -12.43 13.40 -14.03
C ASP A 294 -13.37 14.29 -13.19
N MET A 295 -14.62 14.48 -13.62
CA MET A 295 -15.64 15.24 -12.89
C MET A 295 -16.69 14.33 -12.26
N PRO A 296 -16.59 14.04 -10.95
CA PRO A 296 -17.62 13.31 -10.22
C PRO A 296 -18.91 14.13 -10.04
N SER A 297 -20.05 13.46 -10.18
CA SER A 297 -21.37 14.04 -9.91
C SER A 297 -22.05 13.45 -8.68
N SER A 298 -21.91 12.14 -8.46
CA SER A 298 -22.44 11.48 -7.28
C SER A 298 -21.64 10.25 -6.89
N THR A 299 -21.82 9.85 -5.64
CA THR A 299 -21.28 8.60 -5.11
C THR A 299 -22.31 7.94 -4.22
N ASN A 300 -22.50 6.64 -4.41
CA ASN A 300 -23.24 5.79 -3.50
C ASN A 300 -22.22 4.93 -2.77
N SER A 301 -21.95 5.25 -1.51
CA SER A 301 -21.23 4.37 -0.60
C SER A 301 -22.25 3.43 0.03
N THR A 302 -22.03 2.12 -0.10
CA THR A 302 -22.84 1.10 0.58
C THR A 302 -22.46 0.95 2.04
N GLU A 303 -21.24 1.36 2.42
CA GLU A 303 -20.86 1.48 3.81
C GLU A 303 -21.39 2.80 4.36
N SER A 304 -21.97 2.74 5.57
CA SER A 304 -22.48 3.83 6.40
C SER A 304 -21.40 4.84 6.84
N VAL A 305 -20.40 5.08 5.99
CA VAL A 305 -19.48 6.20 6.09
C VAL A 305 -20.22 7.47 5.66
N ARG A 306 -20.83 8.11 6.67
CA ARG A 306 -20.91 9.55 6.87
C ARG A 306 -20.90 10.36 5.57
N ARG A 307 -22.11 10.67 5.07
CA ARG A 307 -22.47 11.61 3.99
C ARG A 307 -21.26 12.36 3.39
N PRO A 308 -20.92 12.18 2.10
CA PRO A 308 -19.88 12.98 1.47
C PRO A 308 -20.21 14.47 1.62
N VAL A 309 -19.35 15.18 2.36
CA VAL A 309 -19.46 16.63 2.52
C VAL A 309 -18.97 17.29 1.25
N GLY A 310 -19.92 17.88 0.54
CA GLY A 310 -19.66 19.08 -0.23
C GLY A 310 -19.84 18.88 -1.71
N ASN A 311 -20.99 19.34 -2.19
CA ASN A 311 -21.12 19.96 -3.50
C ASN A 311 -20.20 21.18 -3.57
N ASN A 312 -18.87 20.98 -3.48
CA ASN A 312 -17.86 22.02 -3.44
C ASN A 312 -17.29 22.25 -4.84
N GLU A 313 -16.94 23.49 -5.17
CA GLU A 313 -16.45 23.88 -6.51
C GLU A 313 -15.13 23.21 -6.95
N GLN A 314 -14.50 22.45 -6.06
CA GLN A 314 -13.26 21.71 -6.32
C GLN A 314 -13.54 20.26 -6.74
N TYR A 315 -14.79 19.81 -6.65
CA TYR A 315 -15.23 18.45 -7.01
C TYR A 315 -14.47 17.35 -6.26
N ILE A 316 -14.15 17.61 -4.98
CA ILE A 316 -13.45 16.68 -4.09
C ILE A 316 -14.45 16.09 -3.10
N PHE A 317 -14.29 14.81 -2.80
CA PHE A 317 -15.09 14.07 -1.83
C PHE A 317 -14.24 13.72 -0.59
N PRO A 318 -14.23 14.58 0.44
CA PRO A 318 -13.50 14.32 1.66
C PRO A 318 -14.20 13.26 2.53
N LEU A 319 -13.40 12.49 3.26
CA LEU A 319 -13.83 11.58 4.31
C LEU A 319 -13.74 12.27 5.68
N SER A 320 -14.61 11.92 6.63
CA SER A 320 -14.54 12.48 7.99
C SER A 320 -13.34 11.97 8.79
N GLU A 321 -12.84 10.78 8.47
CA GLU A 321 -11.76 10.09 9.17
C GLU A 321 -10.77 9.53 8.16
N LYS A 322 -9.53 9.28 8.60
CA LYS A 322 -8.50 8.69 7.75
C LYS A 322 -8.89 7.29 7.33
N LEU A 323 -8.66 6.94 6.07
CA LEU A 323 -8.94 5.60 5.57
C LEU A 323 -7.87 4.60 6.02
N LEU A 324 -8.19 3.79 7.04
CA LEU A 324 -7.28 2.80 7.64
C LEU A 324 -7.48 1.38 7.10
N THR A 325 -8.61 1.11 6.45
CA THR A 325 -8.97 -0.18 5.84
C THR A 325 -9.33 0.02 4.37
N SER A 326 -9.42 -1.06 3.60
CA SER A 326 -9.97 -1.00 2.24
C SER A 326 -11.40 -0.46 2.28
N LEU A 327 -11.77 0.34 1.28
CA LEU A 327 -13.13 0.89 1.12
C LEU A 327 -13.63 0.68 -0.30
N ARG A 328 -14.89 0.23 -0.40
CA ARG A 328 -15.58 0.05 -1.67
C ARG A 328 -16.69 1.09 -1.82
N TYR A 329 -16.69 1.79 -2.96
CA TYR A 329 -17.71 2.78 -3.29
C TYR A 329 -18.01 2.80 -4.79
N THR A 330 -19.22 3.25 -5.13
CA THR A 330 -19.63 3.48 -6.52
C THR A 330 -19.51 4.96 -6.83
N GLY A 331 -18.89 5.30 -7.95
CA GLY A 331 -18.77 6.65 -8.48
C GLY A 331 -19.49 6.81 -9.80
N ARG A 332 -20.08 7.99 -10.00
CA ARG A 332 -20.65 8.44 -11.27
C ARG A 332 -19.95 9.72 -11.68
N SER A 333 -19.37 9.72 -12.88
CA SER A 333 -18.58 10.85 -13.38
C SER A 333 -18.85 11.18 -14.84
N PHE A 334 -18.51 12.40 -15.24
CA PHE A 334 -18.56 12.84 -16.62
C PHE A 334 -17.14 13.09 -17.15
N VAL A 335 -16.81 12.48 -18.28
CA VAL A 335 -15.52 12.68 -18.98
C VAL A 335 -15.58 13.90 -19.91
N LYS A 336 -16.79 14.25 -20.39
CA LYS A 336 -17.08 15.52 -21.04
C LYS A 336 -18.04 16.31 -20.18
N TYR A 337 -17.67 17.54 -19.88
CA TYR A 337 -18.37 18.35 -18.90
C TYR A 337 -18.18 19.84 -19.17
N ARG A 338 -19.03 20.64 -18.53
CA ARG A 338 -18.83 22.09 -18.36
C ARG A 338 -18.98 22.41 -16.88
N ALA A 339 -17.86 22.69 -16.22
CA ALA A 339 -17.76 22.80 -14.76
C ALA A 339 -17.53 24.25 -14.32
N ASN A 340 -18.44 24.83 -13.51
CA ASN A 340 -18.42 26.21 -13.04
C ASN A 340 -18.16 27.24 -14.17
N PRO A 341 -19.08 27.39 -15.15
CA PRO A 341 -18.90 28.30 -16.28
C PRO A 341 -18.81 29.78 -15.89
N VAL A 342 -19.22 30.12 -14.66
CA VAL A 342 -19.13 31.46 -14.07
C VAL A 342 -18.41 31.36 -12.73
N LEU A 343 -17.36 32.16 -12.54
CA LEU A 343 -16.70 32.36 -11.25
C LEU A 343 -17.01 33.75 -10.70
N THR A 344 -17.26 33.80 -9.39
CA THR A 344 -17.33 35.03 -8.60
C THR A 344 -15.96 35.73 -8.57
N SER A 345 -15.94 37.03 -8.26
CA SER A 345 -14.69 37.79 -8.13
C SER A 345 -13.77 37.22 -7.04
N ALA A 346 -14.33 36.69 -5.94
CA ALA A 346 -13.56 36.05 -4.87
C ALA A 346 -12.86 34.77 -5.36
N GLN A 347 -13.57 33.92 -6.10
CA GLN A 347 -12.99 32.71 -6.71
C GLN A 347 -11.92 33.09 -7.74
N LYS A 348 -12.19 34.07 -8.62
CA LYS A 348 -11.20 34.53 -9.62
C LYS A 348 -9.92 34.99 -8.93
N ASN A 349 -10.02 35.86 -7.91
CA ASN A 349 -8.87 36.35 -7.16
C ASN A 349 -8.10 35.22 -6.46
N HIS A 350 -8.81 34.24 -5.90
CA HIS A 350 -8.19 33.08 -5.25
C HIS A 350 -7.35 32.24 -6.23
N TYR A 351 -7.93 31.94 -7.39
CA TYR A 351 -7.29 31.09 -8.41
C TYR A 351 -6.31 31.85 -9.32
N THR A 352 -6.11 33.16 -9.13
CA THR A 352 -5.06 33.96 -9.78
C THR A 352 -3.96 34.42 -8.81
N LYS A 353 -4.10 34.13 -7.52
CA LYS A 353 -3.15 34.54 -6.49
C LYS A 353 -1.77 33.89 -6.70
N LEU A 354 -0.74 34.71 -6.62
CA LEU A 354 0.67 34.34 -6.59
C LEU A 354 1.41 35.17 -5.53
N PRO A 355 2.55 34.68 -5.00
CA PRO A 355 3.48 35.50 -4.23
C PRO A 355 3.92 36.75 -5.01
N ARG A 356 4.24 37.83 -4.29
CA ARG A 356 4.69 39.09 -4.91
C ARG A 356 6.09 38.99 -5.48
N ASP A 357 6.95 38.22 -4.82
CA ASP A 357 8.37 38.09 -5.12
C ASP A 357 8.68 36.69 -5.67
N GLY A 358 9.76 36.58 -6.44
CA GLY A 358 10.25 35.34 -7.04
C GLY A 358 9.68 35.04 -8.43
N ASN A 359 10.45 34.25 -9.19
CA ASN A 359 10.19 33.80 -10.55
C ASN A 359 9.87 34.95 -11.54
N GLU A 360 10.63 36.05 -11.45
CA GLU A 360 10.39 37.27 -12.25
C GLU A 360 10.49 37.02 -13.75
N ARG A 361 11.40 36.13 -14.20
CA ARG A 361 11.56 35.84 -15.63
C ARG A 361 10.31 35.17 -16.17
N SER A 362 9.72 34.24 -15.41
CA SER A 362 8.47 33.56 -15.78
C SER A 362 7.31 34.53 -15.83
N GLN A 363 7.21 35.47 -14.88
CA GLN A 363 6.17 36.50 -14.92
C GLN A 363 6.29 37.42 -16.14
N GLN A 364 7.50 37.91 -16.43
CA GLN A 364 7.75 38.79 -17.58
C GLN A 364 7.49 38.05 -18.90
N TRP A 365 7.96 36.81 -19.00
CA TRP A 365 7.74 35.96 -20.16
C TRP A 365 6.26 35.65 -20.39
N ALA A 366 5.52 35.31 -19.32
CA ALA A 366 4.09 35.06 -19.40
C ALA A 366 3.33 36.30 -19.91
N LYS A 367 3.62 37.49 -19.36
CA LYS A 367 3.03 38.77 -19.82
C LYS A 367 3.33 39.03 -21.29
N ALA A 368 4.58 38.86 -21.72
CA ALA A 368 4.99 39.07 -23.11
C ALA A 368 4.34 38.06 -24.08
N LEU A 369 4.21 36.79 -23.68
CA LEU A 369 3.53 35.79 -24.48
C LEU A 369 2.02 36.06 -24.56
N TYR A 370 1.40 36.48 -23.44
CA TYR A 370 -0.03 36.79 -23.39
C TYR A 370 -0.40 37.99 -24.27
N GLN A 371 0.43 39.04 -24.31
CA GLN A 371 0.25 40.17 -25.24
C GLN A 371 0.27 39.75 -26.72
N LYS A 372 0.94 38.64 -27.05
CA LYS A 372 0.99 38.07 -28.40
C LYS A 372 -0.11 37.04 -28.66
N SER A 373 -0.98 36.79 -27.69
CA SER A 373 -2.04 35.79 -27.78
C SER A 373 -3.41 36.40 -28.02
N VAL A 374 -4.18 35.72 -28.86
CA VAL A 374 -5.53 36.18 -29.25
C VAL A 374 -6.54 35.90 -28.14
N SER A 375 -6.32 34.86 -27.35
CA SER A 375 -7.19 34.45 -26.25
C SER A 375 -6.40 33.71 -25.14
N PRO A 376 -7.00 33.54 -23.93
CA PRO A 376 -6.43 32.68 -22.89
C PRO A 376 -6.14 31.25 -23.36
N GLN A 377 -7.00 30.69 -24.23
CA GLN A 377 -6.80 29.37 -24.81
C GLN A 377 -5.59 29.34 -25.75
N ASP A 378 -5.41 30.37 -26.57
CA ASP A 378 -4.24 30.52 -27.46
C ASP A 378 -2.94 30.67 -26.64
N PHE A 379 -2.98 31.38 -25.51
CA PHE A 379 -1.86 31.48 -24.58
C PHE A 379 -1.46 30.11 -24.03
N VAL A 380 -2.40 29.33 -23.49
CA VAL A 380 -2.12 27.98 -22.99
C VAL A 380 -1.65 27.07 -24.11
N HIS A 381 -2.27 27.15 -25.30
CA HIS A 381 -1.86 26.37 -26.46
C HIS A 381 -0.40 26.64 -26.83
N LYS A 382 0.04 27.90 -26.90
CA LYS A 382 1.45 28.25 -27.16
C LYS A 382 2.43 27.71 -26.13
N ILE A 383 2.04 27.64 -24.85
CA ILE A 383 2.86 27.01 -23.81
C ILE A 383 3.02 25.52 -24.09
N LEU A 384 1.92 24.81 -24.38
CA LEU A 384 1.93 23.39 -24.73
C LEU A 384 2.75 23.12 -26.00
N THR A 385 2.61 23.99 -27.02
CA THR A 385 3.42 23.93 -28.24
C THR A 385 4.91 24.13 -27.94
N GLN A 386 5.27 25.05 -27.03
CA GLN A 386 6.64 25.24 -26.60
C GLN A 386 7.20 23.98 -25.91
N ILE A 387 6.44 23.35 -25.01
CA ILE A 387 6.82 22.08 -24.37
C ILE A 387 7.03 20.98 -25.44
N ASN A 388 6.18 20.96 -26.46
CA ASN A 388 6.24 19.98 -27.55
C ASN A 388 7.38 20.22 -28.55
N GLN A 389 7.75 21.47 -28.82
CA GLN A 389 8.72 21.81 -29.87
C GLN A 389 10.15 22.03 -29.35
N LYS A 390 10.32 22.58 -28.14
CA LYS A 390 11.64 22.85 -27.54
C LYS A 390 12.13 21.68 -26.69
N GLU A 391 13.36 21.78 -26.21
CA GLU A 391 14.08 20.76 -25.44
C GLU A 391 13.58 20.61 -23.98
N TYR A 392 12.27 20.40 -23.80
CA TYR A 392 11.68 19.99 -22.51
C TYR A 392 11.61 18.46 -22.41
N TYR A 393 12.12 17.91 -21.31
CA TYR A 393 12.25 16.47 -21.08
C TYR A 393 11.53 16.01 -19.82
N TYR A 394 10.86 14.86 -19.93
CA TYR A 394 10.28 14.17 -18.79
C TYR A 394 11.31 13.23 -18.14
N THR A 395 11.65 13.42 -16.87
CA THR A 395 12.60 12.58 -16.14
C THR A 395 12.22 12.42 -14.66
N LEU A 396 12.43 11.22 -14.11
CA LEU A 396 12.19 10.91 -12.69
C LEU A 396 13.35 11.34 -11.77
N ILE A 397 14.47 11.79 -12.35
CA ILE A 397 15.66 12.25 -11.63
C ILE A 397 16.00 13.66 -12.13
N PRO A 398 15.13 14.66 -11.87
CA PRO A 398 15.41 16.01 -12.30
C PRO A 398 16.59 16.61 -11.53
N PRO A 399 17.32 17.58 -12.12
CA PRO A 399 18.32 18.33 -11.40
C PRO A 399 17.71 19.10 -10.24
N VAL A 400 18.49 19.34 -9.20
CA VAL A 400 18.10 20.21 -8.08
C VAL A 400 17.88 21.61 -8.62
N LEU A 401 16.73 22.19 -8.31
CA LEU A 401 16.37 23.54 -8.74
C LEU A 401 16.85 24.58 -7.73
N ALA A 402 17.16 25.78 -8.22
CA ALA A 402 17.40 26.97 -7.41
C ALA A 402 16.12 27.47 -6.72
N GLU A 403 16.24 28.53 -5.90
CA GLU A 403 15.14 29.11 -5.11
C GLU A 403 13.92 29.51 -5.98
N ASP A 404 14.17 30.15 -7.13
CA ASP A 404 13.15 30.43 -8.16
C ASP A 404 12.88 29.19 -9.03
N THR A 405 12.25 28.18 -8.43
CA THR A 405 12.06 26.86 -9.06
C THR A 405 11.35 26.90 -10.41
N ILE A 406 10.40 27.82 -10.63
CA ILE A 406 9.69 27.94 -11.91
C ILE A 406 10.62 28.53 -12.97
N ASP A 407 11.40 29.56 -12.65
CA ASP A 407 12.36 30.15 -13.58
C ASP A 407 13.46 29.17 -13.95
N ASP A 408 14.01 28.48 -12.94
CA ASP A 408 15.11 27.54 -13.15
C ASP A 408 14.66 26.35 -14.00
N PHE A 409 13.48 25.80 -13.72
CA PHE A 409 12.91 24.75 -14.56
C PHE A 409 12.58 25.25 -15.98
N TRP A 410 11.89 26.39 -16.10
CA TRP A 410 11.31 26.82 -17.37
C TRP A 410 12.32 27.36 -18.37
N PHE A 411 13.47 27.88 -17.90
CA PHE A 411 14.47 28.51 -18.77
C PHE A 411 15.88 27.90 -18.71
N ASN A 412 16.22 27.14 -17.66
CA ASN A 412 17.57 26.63 -17.49
C ASN A 412 17.59 25.10 -17.65
N THR A 413 16.88 24.37 -16.78
CA THR A 413 17.01 22.91 -16.74
C THR A 413 16.16 22.21 -17.78
N HIS A 414 14.93 22.66 -18.01
CA HIS A 414 13.92 22.05 -18.88
C HIS A 414 13.65 20.55 -18.62
N LYS A 415 14.09 20.03 -17.48
CA LYS A 415 14.04 18.61 -17.10
C LYS A 415 13.23 18.48 -15.81
N GLY A 416 12.12 17.77 -15.88
CA GLY A 416 11.20 17.63 -14.75
C GLY A 416 10.24 16.47 -14.95
N PHE A 417 9.33 16.30 -14.01
CA PHE A 417 8.20 15.37 -14.13
C PHE A 417 6.88 16.10 -13.88
N CYS A 418 5.76 15.38 -13.76
CA CYS A 418 4.41 15.93 -13.80
C CYS A 418 4.19 17.16 -12.89
N GLU A 419 4.75 17.17 -11.67
CA GLU A 419 4.69 18.31 -10.74
C GLU A 419 5.29 19.60 -11.31
N HIS A 420 6.45 19.50 -11.97
CA HIS A 420 7.18 20.65 -12.50
C HIS A 420 6.39 21.31 -13.62
N TYR A 421 5.87 20.49 -14.54
CA TYR A 421 5.06 20.95 -15.66
C TYR A 421 3.72 21.52 -15.20
N ALA A 422 3.02 20.82 -14.29
CA ALA A 422 1.74 21.29 -13.75
C ALA A 422 1.90 22.59 -12.97
N SER A 423 2.88 22.66 -12.06
CA SER A 423 3.22 23.86 -11.29
C SER A 423 3.52 25.05 -12.21
N THR A 424 4.38 24.86 -13.21
CA THR A 424 4.79 25.91 -14.14
C THR A 424 3.63 26.41 -14.98
N LEU A 425 2.80 25.52 -15.56
CA LEU A 425 1.66 25.95 -16.35
C LEU A 425 0.65 26.77 -15.51
N VAL A 426 0.35 26.33 -14.28
CA VAL A 426 -0.55 27.08 -13.39
C VAL A 426 0.08 28.43 -13.02
N TYR A 427 1.36 28.47 -12.68
CA TYR A 427 2.06 29.71 -12.35
C TYR A 427 1.99 30.72 -13.52
N LEU A 428 2.32 30.29 -14.73
CA LEU A 428 2.31 31.13 -15.93
C LEU A 428 0.91 31.65 -16.26
N ALA A 429 -0.13 30.82 -16.12
CA ALA A 429 -1.51 31.24 -16.31
C ALA A 429 -1.95 32.28 -15.27
N ARG A 430 -1.62 32.06 -13.99
CA ARG A 430 -1.95 33.00 -12.91
C ARG A 430 -1.22 34.34 -13.04
N ALA A 431 0.03 34.32 -13.53
CA ALA A 431 0.83 35.53 -13.73
C ALA A 431 0.21 36.53 -14.73
N VAL A 432 -0.72 36.07 -15.58
CA VAL A 432 -1.46 36.90 -16.55
C VAL A 432 -2.94 37.01 -16.22
N GLY A 433 -3.35 36.61 -15.01
CA GLY A 433 -4.71 36.75 -14.50
C GLY A 433 -5.69 35.68 -14.99
N ILE A 434 -5.21 34.57 -15.55
CA ILE A 434 -6.07 33.42 -15.91
C ILE A 434 -6.22 32.53 -14.66
N PRO A 435 -7.46 32.28 -14.18
CA PRO A 435 -7.67 31.42 -13.02
C PRO A 435 -7.24 29.99 -13.33
N ALA A 436 -6.34 29.44 -12.52
CA ALA A 436 -5.74 28.13 -12.73
C ALA A 436 -5.49 27.41 -11.40
N ARG A 437 -5.48 26.08 -11.41
CA ARG A 437 -5.20 25.25 -10.23
C ARG A 437 -4.55 23.93 -10.61
N VAL A 438 -3.79 23.36 -9.67
CA VAL A 438 -3.19 22.03 -9.81
C VAL A 438 -4.19 20.99 -9.31
N VAL A 439 -4.24 19.85 -9.97
CA VAL A 439 -5.00 18.68 -9.55
C VAL A 439 -4.04 17.51 -9.41
N VAL A 440 -4.12 16.80 -8.30
CA VAL A 440 -3.28 15.63 -8.01
C VAL A 440 -4.15 14.39 -7.81
N GLY A 441 -3.66 13.25 -8.28
CA GLY A 441 -4.39 12.00 -8.32
C GLY A 441 -3.60 10.92 -9.05
N TYR A 442 -4.26 10.14 -9.89
CA TYR A 442 -3.63 9.10 -10.70
C TYR A 442 -4.05 9.23 -12.17
N GLN A 443 -3.22 8.76 -13.10
CA GLN A 443 -3.53 8.77 -14.52
C GLN A 443 -3.33 7.38 -15.13
N GLY A 444 -4.31 6.92 -15.89
CA GLY A 444 -4.28 5.63 -16.57
C GLY A 444 -4.78 4.48 -15.69
N GLY A 445 -3.99 3.42 -15.63
CA GLY A 445 -4.32 2.12 -15.05
C GLY A 445 -4.16 0.99 -16.06
N GLU A 446 -3.84 -0.20 -15.57
CA GLU A 446 -3.66 -1.39 -16.39
C GLU A 446 -4.90 -2.27 -16.32
N LYS A 447 -5.49 -2.58 -17.48
CA LYS A 447 -6.59 -3.55 -17.55
C LYS A 447 -6.06 -4.93 -17.19
N ASN A 448 -6.68 -5.58 -16.22
CA ASN A 448 -6.38 -6.98 -15.93
C ASN A 448 -6.89 -7.86 -17.09
N PRO A 449 -6.06 -8.68 -17.73
CA PRO A 449 -6.49 -9.49 -18.88
C PRO A 449 -7.47 -10.61 -18.51
N TYR A 450 -7.59 -10.97 -17.23
CA TYR A 450 -8.43 -12.06 -16.72
C TYR A 450 -9.64 -11.58 -15.91
N SER A 451 -9.85 -10.26 -15.78
CA SER A 451 -11.02 -9.69 -15.09
C SER A 451 -11.41 -8.32 -15.65
N ASP A 452 -12.65 -7.89 -15.42
CA ASP A 452 -13.14 -6.59 -15.92
C ASP A 452 -12.71 -5.38 -15.05
N TYR A 453 -11.63 -5.53 -14.28
CA TYR A 453 -11.10 -4.46 -13.43
C TYR A 453 -9.82 -3.87 -14.01
N TRP A 454 -9.65 -2.58 -13.76
CA TRP A 454 -8.44 -1.81 -14.00
C TRP A 454 -7.69 -1.68 -12.68
N VAL A 455 -6.39 -1.92 -12.71
CA VAL A 455 -5.49 -1.76 -11.56
C VAL A 455 -4.78 -0.42 -11.71
N VAL A 456 -4.90 0.42 -10.68
CA VAL A 456 -4.18 1.70 -10.58
C VAL A 456 -3.18 1.58 -9.45
N LYS A 457 -1.92 1.82 -9.75
CA LYS A 457 -0.79 1.70 -8.82
C LYS A 457 -0.38 3.06 -8.25
N GLN A 458 0.40 3.04 -7.18
CA GLN A 458 1.08 4.23 -6.65
C GLN A 458 1.97 4.87 -7.73
N SER A 459 2.59 4.05 -8.58
CA SER A 459 3.40 4.46 -9.73
C SER A 459 2.63 5.21 -10.82
N ASP A 460 1.29 5.21 -10.77
CA ASP A 460 0.43 5.95 -11.68
C ASP A 460 0.06 7.34 -11.13
N ALA A 461 0.64 7.73 -9.98
CA ALA A 461 0.44 9.04 -9.38
C ALA A 461 0.80 10.14 -10.37
N HIS A 462 -0.09 11.13 -10.51
CA HIS A 462 0.03 12.16 -11.52
C HIS A 462 -0.50 13.51 -11.04
N ALA A 463 0.13 14.56 -11.54
CA ALA A 463 -0.29 15.94 -11.35
C ALA A 463 -0.60 16.58 -12.70
N TRP A 464 -1.75 17.22 -12.81
CA TRP A 464 -2.17 17.98 -14.00
C TRP A 464 -2.79 19.31 -13.58
N THR A 465 -3.30 20.06 -14.55
CA THR A 465 -3.84 21.40 -14.30
C THR A 465 -5.29 21.52 -14.73
N GLU A 466 -5.99 22.47 -14.13
CA GLU A 466 -7.26 22.96 -14.64
C GLU A 466 -7.15 24.46 -14.86
N ILE A 467 -7.54 24.89 -16.05
CA ILE A 467 -7.57 26.29 -16.45
C ILE A 467 -9.02 26.69 -16.64
N TRP A 468 -9.43 27.79 -16.02
CA TRP A 468 -10.76 28.31 -16.19
C TRP A 468 -10.83 29.24 -17.40
N TYR A 469 -11.78 28.97 -18.30
CA TYR A 469 -12.09 29.88 -19.40
C TYR A 469 -13.50 30.41 -19.25
N GLU A 470 -13.68 31.68 -19.57
CA GLU A 470 -14.99 32.32 -19.55
C GLU A 470 -15.96 31.56 -20.46
N ASN A 471 -17.17 31.33 -19.96
CA ASN A 471 -18.21 30.51 -20.56
C ASN A 471 -17.86 29.02 -20.72
N GLN A 472 -16.62 28.55 -20.74
CA GLN A 472 -16.36 27.09 -20.81
C GLN A 472 -16.22 26.45 -19.42
N GLY A 473 -15.88 27.23 -18.40
CA GLY A 473 -15.62 26.71 -17.06
C GLY A 473 -14.21 26.16 -16.91
N TRP A 474 -14.02 25.29 -15.93
CA TRP A 474 -12.77 24.56 -15.72
C TRP A 474 -12.54 23.55 -16.84
N VAL A 475 -11.37 23.61 -17.44
CA VAL A 475 -10.92 22.68 -18.47
C VAL A 475 -9.63 22.02 -18.00
N ARG A 476 -9.60 20.68 -17.98
CA ARG A 476 -8.39 19.91 -17.72
C ARG A 476 -7.36 20.15 -18.82
N VAL A 477 -6.15 20.52 -18.41
CA VAL A 477 -4.97 20.62 -19.29
C VAL A 477 -3.82 19.87 -18.65
N ASP A 478 -3.28 18.88 -19.36
CA ASP A 478 -2.09 18.15 -18.93
C ASP A 478 -0.86 18.62 -19.74
N PRO A 479 0.05 19.42 -19.15
CA PRO A 479 1.27 19.84 -19.82
C PRO A 479 2.26 18.69 -20.07
N THR A 480 2.19 17.62 -19.28
CA THR A 480 3.04 16.43 -19.45
C THR A 480 2.70 15.69 -20.75
N ALA A 481 1.41 15.63 -21.09
CA ALA A 481 0.94 15.02 -22.33
C ALA A 481 1.38 15.77 -23.60
N ALA A 482 1.84 17.03 -23.48
CA ALA A 482 2.38 17.81 -24.59
C ALA A 482 3.86 17.51 -24.88
N ILE A 483 4.58 16.85 -23.97
CA ILE A 483 5.99 16.49 -24.17
C ILE A 483 6.09 15.53 -25.36
N HIS A 484 7.03 15.80 -26.27
CA HIS A 484 7.23 14.91 -27.41
C HIS A 484 7.69 13.53 -26.93
N PRO A 485 7.12 12.41 -27.43
CA PRO A 485 7.44 11.06 -26.93
C PRO A 485 8.93 10.70 -26.92
N SER A 486 9.72 11.25 -27.86
CA SER A 486 11.18 11.02 -27.91
C SER A 486 11.97 11.70 -26.78
N ARG A 487 11.35 12.60 -26.00
CA ARG A 487 11.95 13.33 -24.89
C ARG A 487 11.40 12.90 -23.53
N VAL A 488 10.62 11.83 -23.51
CA VAL A 488 10.28 11.13 -22.28
C VAL A 488 11.44 10.19 -21.99
N GLU A 489 12.28 10.54 -21.03
CA GLU A 489 13.33 9.64 -20.55
C GLU A 489 12.60 8.41 -19.98
N GLN A 490 12.82 7.26 -20.62
CA GLN A 490 12.14 6.01 -20.25
C GLN A 490 12.36 5.75 -18.76
N ARG A 491 11.30 5.30 -18.09
CA ARG A 491 11.35 4.95 -16.67
C ARG A 491 12.59 4.10 -16.42
N VAL A 492 13.29 4.34 -15.32
CA VAL A 492 14.31 3.39 -14.85
C VAL A 492 13.70 1.98 -14.77
N SER A 493 12.40 1.84 -14.47
CA SER A 493 11.67 0.57 -14.55
C SER A 493 11.53 -0.05 -15.95
N ASP A 494 11.50 0.74 -17.04
CA ASP A 494 11.44 0.22 -18.42
C ASP A 494 12.84 -0.09 -18.98
N SER A 495 13.88 0.58 -18.47
CA SER A 495 15.28 0.25 -18.79
C SER A 495 15.82 -0.92 -17.95
N TYR A 496 15.30 -1.14 -16.74
CA TYR A 496 15.45 -2.41 -16.01
C TYR A 496 14.70 -3.57 -16.68
N ARG A 497 13.68 -3.30 -17.52
CA ARG A 497 13.07 -4.33 -18.39
C ARG A 497 13.94 -4.69 -19.61
N GLN A 498 15.00 -3.94 -19.92
CA GLN A 498 15.80 -4.14 -21.14
C GLN A 498 17.33 -4.21 -20.98
N ARG A 499 17.92 -3.98 -19.80
CA ARG A 499 19.36 -4.17 -19.59
C ARG A 499 19.64 -5.24 -18.54
N GLU A 500 20.41 -6.24 -18.96
CA GLU A 500 21.03 -7.22 -18.08
C GLU A 500 21.93 -6.50 -17.05
N PRO A 501 21.80 -6.78 -15.74
CA PRO A 501 22.65 -6.16 -14.74
C PRO A 501 23.99 -6.90 -14.68
N LEU A 502 25.04 -6.24 -15.19
CA LEU A 502 26.43 -6.56 -14.85
C LEU A 502 26.73 -5.92 -13.49
N PHE A 503 26.74 -6.75 -12.45
CA PHE A 503 27.15 -6.50 -11.06
C PHE A 503 26.20 -5.65 -10.18
N ASP A 504 25.38 -6.31 -9.36
CA ASP A 504 25.40 -6.08 -7.91
C ASP A 504 24.88 -7.30 -7.14
N SER A 505 25.39 -7.46 -5.93
CA SER A 505 25.26 -8.63 -5.07
C SER A 505 23.88 -8.75 -4.40
N ASP A 506 22.97 -9.52 -5.01
CA ASP A 506 21.79 -10.09 -4.33
C ASP A 506 21.74 -11.60 -4.56
N LEU A 507 22.34 -12.32 -3.62
CA LEU A 507 22.53 -13.76 -3.64
C LEU A 507 21.27 -14.51 -3.15
N TYR A 508 20.08 -14.19 -3.68
CA TYR A 508 18.89 -15.04 -3.54
C TYR A 508 17.94 -14.83 -4.73
N LEU A 509 17.86 -15.85 -5.61
CA LEU A 509 16.87 -16.08 -6.69
C LEU A 509 17.12 -15.50 -8.11
N ASP A 510 18.36 -15.48 -8.57
CA ASP A 510 18.71 -15.01 -9.93
C ASP A 510 18.65 -16.10 -11.05
N TRP A 511 17.79 -17.12 -10.91
CA TRP A 511 17.70 -18.26 -11.86
C TRP A 511 16.37 -18.35 -12.63
N VAL A 512 15.54 -17.30 -12.62
CA VAL A 512 14.25 -17.32 -13.34
C VAL A 512 14.21 -16.21 -14.40
N PRO A 513 14.40 -16.54 -15.68
CA PRO A 513 14.31 -15.57 -16.77
C PRO A 513 12.88 -15.00 -16.86
N GLN A 514 12.75 -13.69 -16.65
CA GLN A 514 11.49 -12.91 -16.69
C GLN A 514 10.91 -12.74 -18.12
N LYS A 515 11.34 -13.57 -19.08
CA LYS A 515 10.94 -13.53 -20.50
C LYS A 515 9.75 -14.45 -20.83
N ASN A 516 9.29 -15.26 -19.88
CA ASN A 516 8.18 -16.19 -20.10
C ASN A 516 6.82 -15.54 -19.78
N SER A 517 5.94 -15.43 -20.78
CA SER A 517 4.55 -14.96 -20.59
C SER A 517 3.81 -15.75 -19.50
N MET A 518 4.19 -17.01 -19.31
CA MET A 518 3.69 -17.89 -18.25
C MET A 518 3.91 -17.34 -16.83
N PHE A 519 5.01 -16.63 -16.56
CA PHE A 519 5.27 -16.07 -15.22
C PHE A 519 4.42 -14.83 -14.98
N LYS A 520 4.28 -13.98 -16.01
CA LYS A 520 3.35 -12.83 -15.98
C LYS A 520 1.90 -13.30 -15.83
N THR A 521 1.51 -14.37 -16.53
CA THR A 521 0.22 -15.04 -16.36
C THR A 521 0.07 -15.61 -14.95
N ALA A 522 1.10 -16.26 -14.39
CA ALA A 522 1.05 -16.78 -13.02
C ALA A 522 0.90 -15.67 -11.98
N GLN A 523 1.64 -14.56 -12.11
CA GLN A 523 1.49 -13.38 -11.24
C GLN A 523 0.07 -12.80 -11.36
N GLN A 524 -0.44 -12.62 -12.58
CA GLN A 524 -1.79 -12.12 -12.82
C GLN A 524 -2.89 -13.05 -12.29
N LEU A 525 -2.68 -14.38 -12.34
CA LEU A 525 -3.58 -15.36 -11.75
C LEU A 525 -3.51 -15.35 -10.21
N ILE A 526 -2.31 -15.22 -9.64
CA ILE A 526 -2.13 -15.06 -8.18
C ILE A 526 -2.82 -13.78 -7.71
N ASP A 527 -2.73 -12.68 -8.47
CA ASP A 527 -3.40 -11.42 -8.17
C ASP A 527 -4.92 -11.54 -8.26
N LEU A 528 -5.44 -12.24 -9.27
CA LEU A 528 -6.87 -12.53 -9.39
C LEU A 528 -7.38 -13.32 -8.17
N ILE A 529 -6.66 -14.39 -7.82
CA ILE A 529 -7.00 -15.24 -6.69
C ILE A 529 -6.92 -14.46 -5.37
N ASN A 530 -5.88 -13.64 -5.18
CA ASN A 530 -5.76 -12.76 -4.01
C ASN A 530 -6.88 -11.73 -3.96
N THR A 531 -7.31 -11.18 -5.10
CA THR A 531 -8.42 -10.22 -5.18
C THR A 531 -9.74 -10.89 -4.80
N GLN A 532 -9.99 -12.09 -5.32
CA GLN A 532 -11.18 -12.87 -4.97
C GLN A 532 -11.16 -13.25 -3.47
N TRP A 533 -10.01 -13.64 -2.95
CA TRP A 533 -9.81 -13.92 -1.53
C TRP A 533 -10.09 -12.69 -0.66
N LYS A 534 -9.54 -11.53 -1.02
CA LYS A 534 -9.83 -10.25 -0.35
C LYS A 534 -11.34 -9.99 -0.35
N GLN A 535 -11.97 -10.06 -1.52
CA GLN A 535 -13.40 -9.75 -1.70
C GLN A 535 -14.34 -10.67 -0.91
N TRP A 536 -14.04 -11.97 -0.84
CA TRP A 536 -14.94 -12.96 -0.23
C TRP A 536 -14.63 -13.27 1.23
N VAL A 537 -13.38 -13.13 1.66
CA VAL A 537 -12.93 -13.60 2.98
C VAL A 537 -12.50 -12.46 3.88
N ILE A 538 -11.75 -11.50 3.35
CA ILE A 538 -11.26 -10.36 4.14
C ILE A 538 -12.34 -9.29 4.26
N ASP A 539 -13.00 -8.97 3.16
CA ASP A 539 -14.08 -7.97 3.06
C ASP A 539 -15.46 -8.55 3.41
N TYR A 540 -15.54 -9.78 3.94
CA TYR A 540 -16.78 -10.32 4.50
C TYR A 540 -17.13 -9.55 5.77
N ASN A 541 -17.99 -8.55 5.61
CA ASN A 541 -18.37 -7.58 6.64
C ASN A 541 -19.74 -7.91 7.26
N GLN A 542 -20.13 -7.12 8.26
CA GLN A 542 -21.41 -7.28 8.97
C GLN A 542 -22.62 -7.21 8.03
N GLN A 543 -22.51 -6.53 6.89
CA GLN A 543 -23.60 -6.39 5.92
C GLN A 543 -23.82 -7.69 5.12
N ASN A 544 -22.76 -8.30 4.59
CA ASN A 544 -22.86 -9.63 3.97
C ASN A 544 -23.39 -10.70 4.94
N GLN A 545 -23.11 -10.55 6.24
CA GLN A 545 -23.61 -11.43 7.30
C GLN A 545 -25.10 -11.20 7.62
N MET A 546 -25.62 -9.99 7.42
CA MET A 546 -27.04 -9.65 7.61
C MET A 546 -27.90 -9.94 6.37
N GLU A 547 -27.28 -10.12 5.21
CA GLU A 547 -27.93 -10.49 3.93
C GLU A 547 -28.08 -12.02 3.75
N LEU A 548 -27.44 -12.84 4.60
CA LEU A 548 -27.60 -14.30 4.69
C LEU A 548 -28.76 -14.67 5.63
#